data_AF-A0A376BUN8-F1
#
_entry.id   AF-A0A376BUN8-F1
#
_cell.length_a   1.000
_cell.length_b   1.000
_cell.length_c   1.000
_cell.angle_alpha   90.00
_cell.angle_beta   90.00
_cell.angle_gamma   90.00
#
_symmetry.space_group_name_H-M   'P 1'
#
loop_
_entity.id
_entity.type
_entity.pdbx_description
1 polymer ?
#
loop_
_entity_poly.entity_id
_entity_poly.type
_entity_poly.pdbx_seq_one_letter_code
_entity_poly.pdbx_strand_id
1 'polypeptide(L)'
;MSRPNTTLTQQDLRLYQSQRNTDTTDGGGQMTSQPLTGKPNELFPPVSDWAKRNGQVNARLVYCAVLKPMAAALWGAHVIVSEPPQSEFVSFLMFAADHYGQERKSAMARVEAYATPASRSTLILLNTQWKGSRIITCFQGLTDTLPVVGSRFCLQYLDEKKQKTFAYFRVVDVDSEIRTYTDTSGEFQKRWVKLEIQDALELDFEGVAYPNRANTPADVIVLETQVADSGKYYGISGLTAPIHQDDMQIKISKLYEKLVPTSVVEKIHADDFAGGKAIWIETAPRRKVASVHGSVTGSIYLNSSVLPASVELDGWVDDGSGSLKKDGTVLSIDYATGVISGLQNQYVGEIYAIPAAQFSHHVYSGSILIDQTNQGNEFVTQPLSPRPASGSVRVAFLSQKTWYYLNDVGDGKLRDSLGNVRGAVARTGTVTVSLPALPDEDSQLVVSWSPIDFYRTFDGSAVGSAVAPQVADTVFSLPKVPLQNLKPHTIKLTWQQNGEQTANDRNGELTGAASGYVNYAAGVLYPKNIQAADILLEAEQYISAANTQILAVEDGDTMIIRTGKPIQRGSLSLILPLSRRTSTSTQVIENTPSSPKVHALMTN
;
A
#
# COMPACT_ATOMS: atom_id res chain seq x y z
N MET A 1 -42.04 3.53 41.05
CA MET A 1 -41.80 2.10 41.31
C MET A 1 -41.20 1.96 42.70
N SER A 2 -41.90 1.32 43.64
CA SER A 2 -41.32 1.02 44.96
C SER A 2 -40.15 0.07 44.77
N ARG A 3 -39.01 0.38 45.39
CA ARG A 3 -37.86 -0.54 45.40
C ARG A 3 -38.32 -1.85 46.05
N PRO A 4 -38.09 -3.02 45.44
CA PRO A 4 -38.39 -4.29 46.09
C PRO A 4 -37.62 -4.35 47.42
N ASN A 5 -38.32 -4.72 48.50
CA ASN A 5 -37.73 -4.87 49.83
C ASN A 5 -36.87 -6.15 49.85
N THR A 6 -35.63 -6.03 49.37
CA THR A 6 -34.64 -7.10 49.49
C THR A 6 -34.07 -7.07 50.92
N THR A 7 -34.04 -8.22 51.60
CA THR A 7 -33.48 -8.38 52.96
C THR A 7 -31.96 -8.13 53.02
N LEU A 8 -31.32 -8.07 51.85
CA LEU A 8 -29.92 -7.74 51.63
C LEU A 8 -29.82 -6.31 51.08
N THR A 9 -28.99 -5.49 51.71
CA THR A 9 -28.68 -4.12 51.32
C THR A 9 -27.31 -4.06 50.66
N GLN A 10 -27.01 -2.97 49.95
CA GLN A 10 -25.69 -2.77 49.32
C GLN A 10 -24.53 -2.80 50.34
N GLN A 11 -24.80 -2.46 51.62
CA GLN A 11 -23.81 -2.51 52.70
C GLN A 11 -23.45 -3.94 53.15
N ASP A 12 -24.27 -4.92 52.78
CA ASP A 12 -24.09 -6.33 53.11
C ASP A 12 -23.15 -7.04 52.12
N LEU A 13 -22.95 -6.47 50.92
CA LEU A 13 -22.00 -6.93 49.93
C LEU A 13 -20.61 -6.40 50.32
N ARG A 14 -19.74 -7.29 50.83
CA ARG A 14 -18.39 -6.91 51.27
C ARG A 14 -17.34 -7.79 50.62
N LEU A 15 -16.15 -7.20 50.46
CA LEU A 15 -14.94 -7.89 50.05
C LEU A 15 -14.14 -8.28 51.28
N TYR A 16 -13.61 -9.50 51.31
CA TYR A 16 -12.81 -10.04 52.42
C TYR A 16 -11.40 -10.39 51.94
N GLN A 17 -10.44 -10.22 52.84
CA GLN A 17 -9.05 -10.58 52.59
C GLN A 17 -8.85 -12.10 52.70
N SER A 18 -7.89 -12.60 51.92
CA SER A 18 -7.35 -13.95 52.09
C SER A 18 -6.44 -14.03 53.33
N GLN A 19 -6.32 -15.24 53.89
CA GLN A 19 -5.52 -15.53 55.08
C GLN A 19 -4.10 -14.97 54.99
N ARG A 20 -3.48 -15.08 53.82
CA ARG A 20 -2.15 -14.53 53.52
C ARG A 20 -2.27 -13.51 52.40
N ASN A 21 -2.55 -12.27 52.77
CA ASN A 21 -2.49 -11.15 51.85
C ASN A 21 -1.02 -10.72 51.62
N THR A 22 -0.18 -11.63 51.13
CA THR A 22 1.23 -11.40 50.73
C THR A 22 1.41 -11.69 49.22
N ASP A 23 2.41 -11.07 48.60
CA ASP A 23 2.74 -11.28 47.17
C ASP A 23 3.77 -12.41 46.97
N THR A 24 3.98 -13.21 48.02
CA THR A 24 4.87 -14.37 48.06
C THR A 24 4.20 -15.59 47.41
N THR A 25 4.97 -16.63 47.08
CA THR A 25 4.47 -17.83 46.40
C THR A 25 3.32 -18.53 47.14
N ASP A 26 3.29 -18.42 48.47
CA ASP A 26 2.28 -18.96 49.38
C ASP A 26 1.10 -18.00 49.63
N GLY A 27 1.09 -16.80 49.03
CA GLY A 27 0.02 -15.82 49.16
C GLY A 27 -1.34 -16.38 48.72
N GLY A 28 -2.43 -16.01 49.41
CA GLY A 28 -3.77 -16.57 49.22
C GLY A 28 -4.29 -17.32 50.44
N GLY A 29 -5.00 -18.42 50.23
CA GLY A 29 -5.59 -19.23 51.29
C GLY A 29 -7.02 -18.80 51.68
N GLN A 30 -7.50 -19.30 52.82
CA GLN A 30 -8.91 -19.23 53.25
C GLN A 30 -9.42 -17.79 53.44
N MET A 31 -10.74 -17.59 53.35
CA MET A 31 -11.36 -16.28 53.64
C MET A 31 -11.22 -15.92 55.12
N THR A 32 -10.85 -14.67 55.40
CA THR A 32 -10.85 -14.11 56.76
C THR A 32 -12.18 -13.43 57.08
N SER A 33 -12.50 -13.27 58.37
CA SER A 33 -13.71 -12.55 58.81
C SER A 33 -13.57 -11.03 58.75
N GLN A 34 -12.40 -10.50 58.37
CA GLN A 34 -12.13 -9.07 58.30
C GLN A 34 -12.49 -8.52 56.91
N PRO A 35 -13.53 -7.66 56.80
CA PRO A 35 -13.87 -7.03 55.54
C PRO A 35 -12.86 -5.93 55.20
N LEU A 36 -12.63 -5.73 53.90
CA LEU A 36 -11.88 -4.59 53.37
C LEU A 36 -12.66 -3.29 53.65
N THR A 37 -11.95 -2.28 54.14
CA THR A 37 -12.50 -0.98 54.53
C THR A 37 -12.55 0.04 53.39
N GLY A 38 -11.88 -0.25 52.27
CA GLY A 38 -11.76 0.65 51.12
C GLY A 38 -10.69 1.72 51.31
N LYS A 39 -9.75 1.53 52.25
CA LYS A 39 -8.65 2.47 52.46
C LYS A 39 -7.66 2.41 51.29
N PRO A 40 -7.00 3.54 50.95
CA PRO A 40 -5.92 3.53 49.96
C PRO A 40 -4.83 2.52 50.34
N ASN A 41 -4.35 1.75 49.36
CA ASN A 41 -3.29 0.75 49.51
C ASN A 41 -3.59 -0.39 50.51
N GLU A 42 -4.86 -0.70 50.75
CA GLU A 42 -5.27 -1.79 51.65
C GLU A 42 -5.06 -3.18 51.04
N LEU A 43 -5.28 -3.32 49.73
CA LEU A 43 -5.12 -4.59 49.01
C LEU A 43 -3.72 -4.71 48.38
N PHE A 44 -3.23 -3.63 47.78
CA PHE A 44 -1.93 -3.57 47.14
C PHE A 44 -1.06 -2.50 47.82
N PRO A 45 0.23 -2.78 48.09
CA PRO A 45 1.14 -1.76 48.58
C PRO A 45 1.36 -0.68 47.50
N PRO A 46 1.80 0.53 47.88
CA PRO A 46 2.14 1.58 46.93
C PRO A 46 3.23 1.12 45.96
N VAL A 47 3.16 1.61 44.72
CA VAL A 47 4.14 1.25 43.67
C VAL A 47 5.51 1.82 44.02
N SER A 48 6.49 0.93 44.19
CA SER A 48 7.88 1.31 44.50
C SER A 48 8.62 1.90 43.29
N ASP A 49 9.66 2.70 43.51
CA ASP A 49 10.48 3.25 42.41
C ASP A 49 11.28 2.19 41.65
N TRP A 50 11.51 1.04 42.30
CA TRP A 50 12.06 -0.14 41.63
C TRP A 50 11.02 -0.75 40.68
N ALA A 51 9.76 -0.90 41.12
CA ALA A 51 8.68 -1.41 40.29
C ALA A 51 8.37 -0.50 39.09
N LYS A 52 8.51 0.83 39.26
CA LYS A 52 8.37 1.78 38.15
C LYS A 52 9.44 1.61 37.05
N ARG A 53 10.65 1.18 37.41
CA ARG A 53 11.77 0.99 36.46
C ARG A 53 11.79 -0.38 35.81
N ASN A 54 11.57 -1.43 36.59
CA ASN A 54 11.75 -2.81 36.13
C ASN A 54 10.43 -3.51 35.78
N GLY A 55 9.28 -2.90 36.11
CA GLY A 55 7.99 -3.57 36.09
C GLY A 55 7.85 -4.55 37.26
N GLN A 56 6.62 -4.70 37.76
CA GLN A 56 6.29 -5.70 38.78
C GLN A 56 4.86 -6.20 38.56
N VAL A 57 4.65 -7.50 38.77
CA VAL A 57 3.32 -8.13 38.73
C VAL A 57 2.92 -8.51 40.16
N ASN A 58 1.90 -7.86 40.69
CA ASN A 58 1.31 -8.20 41.99
C ASN A 58 -0.04 -8.86 41.76
N ALA A 59 -0.36 -9.94 42.47
CA ALA A 59 -1.71 -10.53 42.42
C ALA A 59 -2.17 -10.99 43.80
N ARG A 60 -3.45 -10.72 44.10
CA ARG A 60 -4.08 -10.96 45.40
C ARG A 60 -5.37 -11.76 45.22
N LEU A 61 -5.61 -12.69 46.13
CA LEU A 61 -6.89 -13.38 46.23
C LEU A 61 -7.83 -12.60 47.15
N VAL A 62 -9.02 -12.27 46.64
CA VAL A 62 -10.08 -11.54 47.35
C VAL A 62 -11.36 -12.35 47.30
N TYR A 63 -12.11 -12.36 48.40
CA TYR A 63 -13.39 -13.07 48.51
C TYR A 63 -14.55 -12.08 48.50
N CYS A 64 -15.56 -12.34 47.68
CA CYS A 64 -16.80 -11.58 47.68
C CYS A 64 -17.84 -12.41 48.45
N ALA A 65 -18.26 -11.96 49.63
CA ALA A 65 -19.19 -12.71 50.46
C ALA A 65 -20.19 -11.79 51.18
N VAL A 66 -21.31 -12.37 51.59
CA VAL A 66 -22.31 -11.72 52.43
C VAL A 66 -22.34 -12.48 53.76
N LEU A 67 -21.83 -11.86 54.82
CA LEU A 67 -21.88 -12.44 56.16
C LEU A 67 -23.04 -11.81 56.93
N LYS A 68 -24.18 -12.48 56.93
CA LYS A 68 -25.30 -12.18 57.84
C LYS A 68 -25.61 -13.37 58.74
N PRO A 69 -26.04 -13.11 59.99
CA PRO A 69 -26.51 -14.16 60.89
C PRO A 69 -27.87 -14.77 60.47
N MET A 70 -28.56 -14.18 59.49
CA MET A 70 -29.84 -14.68 58.97
C MET A 70 -29.69 -15.23 57.55
N ALA A 71 -30.34 -16.35 57.27
CA ALA A 71 -30.39 -16.95 55.94
C ALA A 71 -31.18 -16.04 54.98
N ALA A 72 -30.47 -15.37 54.08
CA ALA A 72 -31.05 -14.58 53.00
C ALA A 72 -30.48 -15.07 51.66
N ALA A 73 -31.35 -15.27 50.67
CA ALA A 73 -30.93 -15.75 49.36
C ALA A 73 -30.27 -14.62 48.55
N LEU A 74 -29.07 -14.89 48.03
CA LEU A 74 -28.33 -14.00 47.13
C LEU A 74 -28.58 -14.43 45.69
N TRP A 75 -29.48 -13.73 45.00
CA TRP A 75 -29.84 -14.01 43.61
C TRP A 75 -28.98 -13.19 42.65
N GLY A 76 -27.81 -13.72 42.32
CA GLY A 76 -26.89 -13.12 41.34
C GLY A 76 -26.10 -11.94 41.91
N ALA A 77 -24.84 -12.19 42.27
CA ALA A 77 -23.88 -11.15 42.59
C ALA A 77 -22.88 -11.00 41.45
N HIS A 78 -22.54 -9.76 41.13
CA HIS A 78 -21.55 -9.42 40.13
C HIS A 78 -20.45 -8.59 40.77
N VAL A 79 -19.23 -8.75 40.26
CA VAL A 79 -18.07 -7.95 40.66
C VAL A 79 -17.59 -7.24 39.41
N ILE A 80 -17.35 -5.94 39.53
CA ILE A 80 -16.88 -5.08 38.44
C ILE A 80 -15.68 -4.28 38.91
N VAL A 81 -14.77 -3.98 37.99
CA VAL A 81 -13.78 -2.92 38.17
C VAL A 81 -14.44 -1.64 37.66
N SER A 82 -14.69 -0.68 38.56
CA SER A 82 -15.50 0.50 38.23
C SER A 82 -14.70 1.65 37.65
N GLU A 83 -13.42 1.77 37.99
CA GLU A 83 -12.57 2.90 37.59
C GLU A 83 -11.25 2.41 37.01
N PRO A 84 -10.79 2.98 35.89
CA PRO A 84 -9.48 2.68 35.33
C PRO A 84 -8.36 3.27 36.21
N PRO A 85 -7.15 2.70 36.15
CA PRO A 85 -5.98 3.26 36.83
C PRO A 85 -5.67 4.67 36.31
N GLN A 86 -5.32 5.58 37.21
CA GLN A 86 -4.95 6.97 36.85
C GLN A 86 -3.62 7.07 36.08
N SER A 87 -2.77 6.06 36.18
CA SER A 87 -1.47 6.01 35.50
C SER A 87 -1.52 5.05 34.31
N GLU A 88 -1.06 5.48 33.15
CA GLU A 88 -1.01 4.66 31.92
C GLU A 88 -0.08 3.44 32.02
N PHE A 89 0.81 3.41 33.03
CA PHE A 89 1.76 2.33 33.26
C PHE A 89 1.26 1.25 34.22
N VAL A 90 0.06 1.43 34.78
CA VAL A 90 -0.57 0.46 35.69
C VAL A 90 -1.76 -0.16 34.97
N SER A 91 -1.86 -1.49 35.00
CA SER A 91 -3.01 -2.23 34.51
C SER A 91 -3.68 -3.00 35.64
N PHE A 92 -5.01 -3.07 35.62
CA PHE A 92 -5.78 -3.89 36.55
C PHE A 92 -6.58 -4.93 35.78
N LEU A 93 -6.34 -6.20 36.10
CA LEU A 93 -7.03 -7.34 35.51
C LEU A 93 -7.51 -8.26 36.63
N MET A 94 -8.74 -8.74 36.48
CA MET A 94 -9.34 -9.76 37.34
C MET A 94 -9.48 -11.05 36.56
N PHE A 95 -9.19 -12.17 37.23
CA PHE A 95 -9.50 -13.50 36.72
C PHE A 95 -10.15 -14.31 37.86
N ALA A 96 -10.99 -15.28 37.50
CA ALA A 96 -11.65 -16.12 38.48
C ALA A 96 -10.67 -17.15 39.06
N ALA A 97 -10.70 -17.31 40.39
CA ALA A 97 -9.98 -18.40 41.05
C ALA A 97 -10.65 -19.74 40.75
N ASP A 98 -9.85 -20.80 40.55
CA ASP A 98 -10.37 -22.13 40.19
C ASP A 98 -11.03 -22.84 41.37
N HIS A 99 -10.51 -22.60 42.57
CA HIS A 99 -11.01 -23.20 43.78
C HIS A 99 -10.91 -22.23 44.96
N TYR A 100 -11.70 -22.52 45.98
CA TYR A 100 -11.66 -21.82 47.24
C TYR A 100 -10.29 -22.03 47.91
N GLY A 101 -9.64 -20.95 48.37
CA GLY A 101 -8.33 -21.04 49.02
C GLY A 101 -7.13 -21.12 48.09
N GLN A 102 -7.24 -20.75 46.80
CA GLN A 102 -6.14 -20.84 45.84
C GLN A 102 -4.88 -20.06 46.27
N GLU A 103 -3.71 -20.63 46.00
CA GLU A 103 -2.42 -20.00 46.26
C GLU A 103 -1.89 -19.28 45.02
N ARG A 104 -1.09 -18.23 45.24
CA ARG A 104 -0.50 -17.41 44.17
C ARG A 104 0.30 -18.25 43.19
N LYS A 105 1.10 -19.22 43.66
CA LYS A 105 1.93 -20.08 42.80
C LYS A 105 1.09 -20.82 41.75
N SER A 106 -0.04 -21.40 42.13
CA SER A 106 -0.88 -22.13 41.17
C SER A 106 -1.66 -21.18 40.26
N ALA A 107 -2.07 -20.02 40.77
CA ALA A 107 -2.73 -19.00 39.98
C ALA A 107 -1.80 -18.38 38.91
N MET A 108 -0.55 -18.06 39.27
CA MET A 108 0.43 -17.47 38.34
C MET A 108 0.88 -18.45 37.26
N ALA A 109 1.05 -19.74 37.59
CA ALA A 109 1.37 -20.75 36.59
C ALA A 109 0.32 -20.80 35.45
N ARG A 110 -0.94 -20.49 35.75
CA ARG A 110 -2.01 -20.41 34.75
C ARG A 110 -1.96 -19.11 33.95
N VAL A 111 -1.71 -17.98 34.61
CA VAL A 111 -1.51 -16.68 33.96
C VAL A 111 -0.32 -16.74 32.99
N GLU A 112 0.71 -17.50 33.33
CA GLU A 112 1.90 -17.76 32.51
C GLU A 112 1.67 -18.82 31.41
N ALA A 113 0.71 -19.73 31.59
CA ALA A 113 0.32 -20.76 30.61
C ALA A 113 -0.44 -20.20 29.40
N TYR A 114 -0.04 -19.02 28.91
CA TYR A 114 -0.53 -18.40 27.69
C TYR A 114 -0.08 -19.15 26.42
N ALA A 115 1.04 -19.87 26.52
CA ALA A 115 1.62 -20.65 25.42
C ALA A 115 1.62 -22.14 25.78
N THR A 116 0.67 -22.90 25.22
CA THR A 116 0.68 -24.35 25.37
C THR A 116 1.51 -24.96 24.23
N PRO A 117 2.37 -25.95 24.50
CA PRO A 117 3.03 -26.71 23.43
C PRO A 117 1.96 -27.35 22.53
N ALA A 118 2.02 -27.06 21.23
CA ALA A 118 1.01 -27.48 20.26
C ALA A 118 1.50 -28.68 19.44
N SER A 119 2.17 -28.36 18.34
CA SER A 119 2.75 -29.28 17.38
C SER A 119 4.26 -29.25 17.47
N ARG A 120 4.88 -30.34 17.01
CA ARG A 120 6.32 -30.38 16.83
C ARG A 120 6.73 -29.51 15.63
N SER A 121 7.72 -28.64 15.83
CA SER A 121 8.29 -27.84 14.75
C SER A 121 9.14 -28.71 13.82
N THR A 122 9.29 -28.28 12.56
CA THR A 122 10.24 -28.85 11.59
C THR A 122 11.70 -28.56 11.96
N LEU A 123 11.94 -27.59 12.85
CA LEU A 123 13.26 -27.24 13.36
C LEU A 123 13.82 -28.35 14.25
N ILE A 124 15.05 -28.77 13.95
CA ILE A 124 15.80 -29.70 14.79
C ILE A 124 17.04 -28.98 15.33
N LEU A 125 17.22 -29.05 16.65
CA LEU A 125 18.34 -28.42 17.35
C LEU A 125 19.67 -29.02 16.88
N LEU A 126 20.61 -28.15 16.49
CA LEU A 126 21.96 -28.51 16.05
C LEU A 126 22.96 -28.09 17.11
N ASN A 127 23.88 -28.99 17.49
CA ASN A 127 24.89 -28.79 18.52
C ASN A 127 24.31 -28.44 19.91
N THR A 128 25.19 -28.36 20.91
CA THR A 128 24.84 -27.91 22.25
C THR A 128 24.64 -26.40 22.28
N GLN A 129 23.49 -25.96 22.78
CA GLN A 129 23.21 -24.57 23.07
C GLN A 129 23.52 -24.31 24.54
N TRP A 130 24.47 -23.40 24.79
CA TRP A 130 24.92 -23.11 26.14
C TRP A 130 24.01 -22.12 26.85
N LYS A 131 23.89 -22.29 28.17
CA LYS A 131 23.29 -21.34 29.09
C LYS A 131 23.91 -19.95 28.90
N GLY A 132 23.06 -18.94 28.85
CA GLY A 132 23.46 -17.56 28.59
C GLY A 132 23.57 -17.21 27.09
N SER A 133 23.49 -18.19 26.18
CA SER A 133 23.45 -17.90 24.74
C SER A 133 22.14 -17.23 24.35
N ARG A 134 22.24 -16.25 23.44
CA ARG A 134 21.11 -15.63 22.73
C ARG A 134 20.96 -16.15 21.30
N ILE A 135 21.71 -17.19 20.95
CA ILE A 135 21.66 -17.81 19.64
C ILE A 135 21.30 -19.27 19.82
N ILE A 136 20.35 -19.73 19.02
CA ILE A 136 19.99 -21.14 18.86
C ILE A 136 20.27 -21.53 17.41
N THR A 137 21.06 -22.59 17.21
CA THR A 137 21.29 -23.15 15.87
C THR A 137 20.42 -24.38 15.64
N CYS A 138 19.75 -24.41 14.49
CA CYS A 138 18.87 -25.49 14.06
C CYS A 138 19.18 -25.91 12.61
N PHE A 139 18.64 -27.05 12.20
CA PHE A 139 18.53 -27.41 10.78
C PHE A 139 17.10 -27.80 10.42
N GLN A 140 16.74 -27.61 9.15
CA GLN A 140 15.45 -27.99 8.58
C GLN A 140 15.62 -28.49 7.14
N GLY A 141 14.57 -29.08 6.57
CA GLY A 141 14.50 -29.42 5.16
C GLY A 141 14.49 -28.20 4.25
N LEU A 142 14.89 -28.39 2.98
CA LEU A 142 14.90 -27.33 1.97
C LEU A 142 13.50 -26.82 1.62
N THR A 143 12.50 -27.70 1.68
CA THR A 143 11.09 -27.41 1.40
C THR A 143 10.35 -26.82 2.60
N ASP A 144 10.94 -26.86 3.79
CA ASP A 144 10.28 -26.40 5.02
C ASP A 144 10.30 -24.87 5.08
N THR A 145 9.22 -24.30 5.62
CA THR A 145 9.10 -22.85 5.83
C THR A 145 10.08 -22.39 6.89
N LEU A 146 10.63 -21.18 6.72
CA LEU A 146 11.45 -20.55 7.74
C LEU A 146 10.56 -20.04 8.88
N PRO A 147 11.05 -20.07 10.14
CA PRO A 147 10.33 -19.48 11.26
C PRO A 147 10.19 -17.97 11.06
N VAL A 148 9.03 -17.44 11.42
CA VAL A 148 8.75 -16.00 11.35
C VAL A 148 9.38 -15.29 12.54
N VAL A 149 10.00 -14.14 12.28
CA VAL A 149 10.53 -13.27 13.33
C VAL A 149 9.40 -12.83 14.26
N GLY A 150 9.60 -13.00 15.57
CA GLY A 150 8.60 -12.71 16.61
C GLY A 150 7.79 -13.92 17.06
N SER A 151 7.87 -15.05 16.34
CA SER A 151 7.24 -16.31 16.75
C SER A 151 7.81 -16.84 18.06
N ARG A 152 6.94 -17.50 18.84
CA ARG A 152 7.31 -18.18 20.08
C ARG A 152 7.44 -19.68 19.84
N PHE A 153 8.50 -20.25 20.39
CA PHE A 153 8.77 -21.68 20.37
C PHE A 153 9.05 -22.17 21.79
N CYS A 154 9.01 -23.48 21.96
CA CYS A 154 9.28 -24.15 23.21
C CYS A 154 10.28 -25.30 23.00
N LEU A 155 11.30 -25.39 23.84
CA LEU A 155 12.20 -26.54 23.94
C LEU A 155 11.64 -27.50 24.99
N GLN A 156 11.23 -28.69 24.56
CA GLN A 156 10.87 -29.77 25.45
C GLN A 156 12.12 -30.60 25.75
N TYR A 157 12.44 -30.76 27.04
CA TYR A 157 13.54 -31.59 27.52
C TYR A 157 13.10 -32.45 28.71
N LEU A 158 13.91 -33.45 29.08
CA LEU A 158 13.68 -34.28 30.26
C LEU A 158 14.53 -33.76 31.42
N ASP A 159 13.89 -33.41 32.53
CA ASP A 159 14.58 -33.01 33.77
C ASP A 159 15.28 -34.23 34.43
N GLU A 160 16.13 -34.02 35.43
CA GLU A 160 16.86 -35.06 36.19
C GLU A 160 15.92 -36.15 36.76
N LYS A 161 14.65 -35.80 36.99
CA LYS A 161 13.58 -36.70 37.44
C LYS A 161 12.81 -37.40 36.31
N LYS A 162 13.30 -37.30 35.07
CA LYS A 162 12.66 -37.80 33.82
C LYS A 162 11.25 -37.26 33.58
N GLN A 163 10.95 -36.05 34.08
CA GLN A 163 9.71 -35.34 33.79
C GLN A 163 9.90 -34.42 32.58
N LYS A 164 8.88 -34.33 31.72
CA LYS A 164 8.88 -33.43 30.57
C LYS A 164 8.76 -32.00 31.07
N THR A 165 9.79 -31.20 30.79
CA THR A 165 9.85 -29.78 31.14
C THR A 165 10.00 -28.96 29.86
N PHE A 166 9.57 -27.71 29.93
CA PHE A 166 9.37 -26.82 28.80
C PHE A 166 10.11 -25.50 29.04
N ALA A 167 10.99 -25.12 28.12
CA ALA A 167 11.66 -23.82 28.13
C ALA A 167 11.21 -22.99 26.92
N TYR A 168 10.59 -21.84 27.17
CA TYR A 168 10.02 -20.99 26.12
C TYR A 168 11.04 -19.96 25.65
N PHE A 169 11.08 -19.70 24.35
CA PHE A 169 11.89 -18.64 23.78
C PHE A 169 11.16 -17.92 22.64
N ARG A 170 11.53 -16.67 22.42
CA ARG A 170 10.99 -15.84 21.33
C ARG A 170 12.10 -15.48 20.36
N VAL A 171 11.82 -15.67 19.07
CA VAL A 171 12.76 -15.37 17.98
C VAL A 171 12.74 -13.87 17.66
N VAL A 172 13.92 -13.25 17.65
CA VAL A 172 14.15 -11.83 17.33
C VAL A 172 14.67 -11.68 15.91
N ASP A 173 15.50 -12.61 15.46
CA ASP A 173 16.04 -12.62 14.10
C ASP A 173 16.26 -14.06 13.60
N VAL A 174 16.21 -14.23 12.28
CA VAL A 174 16.36 -15.52 11.60
C VAL A 174 17.31 -15.38 10.42
N ASP A 175 18.45 -16.04 10.53
CA ASP A 175 19.40 -16.19 9.43
C ASP A 175 19.41 -17.65 8.95
N SER A 176 19.60 -17.86 7.64
CA SER A 176 19.56 -19.21 7.08
C SER A 176 20.52 -19.40 5.90
N GLU A 177 21.17 -20.54 5.86
CA GLU A 177 22.17 -20.91 4.86
C GLU A 177 21.92 -22.35 4.37
N ILE A 178 22.01 -22.59 3.06
CA ILE A 178 21.94 -23.95 2.53
C ILE A 178 23.34 -24.56 2.61
N ARG A 179 23.49 -25.65 3.39
CA ARG A 179 24.75 -26.36 3.54
C ARG A 179 24.64 -27.79 3.00
N THR A 180 25.70 -28.23 2.35
CA THR A 180 25.85 -29.61 1.86
C THR A 180 26.56 -30.43 2.93
N TYR A 181 25.95 -31.56 3.29
CA TYR A 181 26.44 -32.53 4.26
C TYR A 181 26.69 -33.86 3.54
N THR A 182 27.58 -34.67 4.10
CA THR A 182 27.96 -35.97 3.52
C THR A 182 27.66 -37.07 4.52
N ASP A 183 26.94 -38.11 4.07
CA ASP A 183 26.69 -39.33 4.84
C ASP A 183 27.16 -40.55 4.02
N THR A 184 27.15 -41.72 4.66
CA THR A 184 27.42 -43.05 4.09
C THR A 184 26.62 -43.38 2.82
N SER A 185 25.51 -42.68 2.56
CA SER A 185 24.64 -42.84 1.38
C SER A 185 24.78 -41.72 0.33
N GLY A 186 25.77 -40.83 0.46
CA GLY A 186 26.07 -39.74 -0.47
C GLY A 186 25.86 -38.33 0.09
N GLU A 187 26.01 -37.31 -0.76
CA GLU A 187 25.80 -35.91 -0.41
C GLU A 187 24.31 -35.58 -0.28
N PHE A 188 23.96 -34.71 0.66
CA PHE A 188 22.61 -34.18 0.82
C PHE A 188 22.65 -32.74 1.33
N GLN A 189 21.65 -31.95 0.94
CA GLN A 189 21.56 -30.54 1.32
C GLN A 189 20.50 -30.36 2.42
N LYS A 190 20.83 -29.55 3.42
CA LYS A 190 19.90 -29.11 4.47
C LYS A 190 20.06 -27.61 4.66
N ARG A 191 18.99 -26.95 5.11
CA ARG A 191 19.04 -25.55 5.48
C ARG A 191 19.48 -25.45 6.94
N TRP A 192 20.63 -24.84 7.16
CA TRP A 192 21.11 -24.38 8.47
C TRP A 192 20.37 -23.09 8.82
N VAL A 193 19.87 -23.00 10.05
CA VAL A 193 19.08 -21.87 10.54
C VAL A 193 19.67 -21.39 11.85
N LYS A 194 19.95 -20.09 11.95
CA LYS A 194 20.40 -19.42 13.16
C LYS A 194 19.27 -18.51 13.66
N LEU A 195 18.79 -18.80 14.85
CA LEU A 195 17.75 -18.03 15.53
C LEU A 195 18.41 -17.17 16.60
N GLU A 196 18.23 -15.86 16.53
CA GLU A 196 18.54 -14.98 17.65
C GLU A 196 17.31 -14.90 18.57
N ILE A 197 17.51 -15.05 19.88
CA ILE A 197 16.44 -15.08 20.87
C ILE A 197 16.49 -13.87 21.79
N GLN A 198 15.31 -13.45 22.25
CA GLN A 198 15.15 -12.24 23.08
C GLN A 198 15.86 -12.40 24.43
N ASP A 199 15.50 -13.46 25.16
CA ASP A 199 16.04 -13.78 26.48
C ASP A 199 17.10 -14.87 26.35
N ALA A 200 18.17 -14.76 27.13
CA ALA A 200 19.24 -15.74 27.12
C ALA A 200 18.78 -17.08 27.73
N LEU A 201 19.29 -18.21 27.21
CA LEU A 201 18.92 -19.54 27.70
C LEU A 201 19.29 -19.72 29.18
N GLU A 202 18.37 -20.26 29.98
CA GLU A 202 18.60 -20.49 31.42
C GLU A 202 19.40 -21.76 31.73
N LEU A 203 19.39 -22.70 30.79
CA LEU A 203 19.98 -24.04 30.89
C LEU A 203 20.72 -24.40 29.59
N ASP A 204 21.57 -25.42 29.66
CA ASP A 204 22.23 -26.01 28.51
C ASP A 204 21.28 -27.00 27.82
N PHE A 205 21.20 -26.95 26.49
CA PHE A 205 20.37 -27.85 25.68
C PHE A 205 21.20 -28.60 24.65
N GLU A 206 21.18 -29.93 24.70
CA GLU A 206 21.93 -30.77 23.76
C GLU A 206 21.09 -31.06 22.51
N GLY A 207 21.58 -30.59 21.36
CA GLY A 207 21.04 -30.89 20.04
C GLY A 207 21.76 -32.05 19.35
N VAL A 208 21.39 -32.32 18.10
CA VAL A 208 22.10 -33.33 17.30
C VAL A 208 23.47 -32.79 16.89
N ALA A 209 24.53 -33.59 17.06
CA ALA A 209 25.90 -33.20 16.71
C ALA A 209 26.15 -33.08 15.19
N TYR A 210 25.44 -33.88 14.36
CA TYR A 210 25.54 -33.82 12.90
C TYR A 210 24.17 -34.05 12.25
N PRO A 211 23.75 -33.23 11.25
CA PRO A 211 22.47 -33.42 10.58
C PRO A 211 22.41 -34.77 9.86
N ASN A 212 21.23 -35.40 9.83
CA ASN A 212 21.03 -36.64 9.10
C ASN A 212 19.88 -36.53 8.08
N ARG A 213 19.86 -37.44 7.10
CA ARG A 213 18.86 -37.40 6.02
C ARG A 213 17.44 -37.69 6.54
N ALA A 214 17.32 -38.54 7.57
CA ALA A 214 16.07 -39.00 8.16
C ALA A 214 15.43 -38.03 9.17
N ASN A 215 16.01 -36.85 9.42
CA ASN A 215 15.51 -35.86 10.39
C ASN A 215 15.27 -36.48 11.78
N THR A 216 16.21 -37.28 12.27
CA THR A 216 16.05 -37.94 13.58
C THR A 216 15.94 -36.87 14.68
N PRO A 217 15.00 -37.03 15.63
CA PRO A 217 14.85 -36.12 16.76
C PRO A 217 16.15 -35.95 17.54
N ALA A 218 16.46 -34.71 17.96
CA ALA A 218 17.28 -34.50 19.15
C ALA A 218 16.48 -34.92 20.40
N ASP A 219 17.20 -35.19 21.50
CA ASP A 219 16.60 -35.43 22.82
C ASP A 219 15.81 -34.20 23.31
N VAL A 220 16.24 -33.01 22.90
CA VAL A 220 15.51 -31.75 23.06
C VAL A 220 14.67 -31.49 21.80
N ILE A 221 13.34 -31.42 21.98
CA ILE A 221 12.40 -31.24 20.87
C ILE A 221 11.94 -29.78 20.81
N VAL A 222 12.03 -29.17 19.63
CA VAL A 222 11.44 -27.85 19.36
C VAL A 222 9.95 -28.01 19.05
N LEU A 223 9.11 -27.36 19.84
CA LEU A 223 7.65 -27.33 19.69
C LEU A 223 7.19 -25.92 19.33
N GLU A 224 6.21 -25.85 18.45
CA GLU A 224 5.44 -24.65 18.21
C GLU A 224 4.50 -24.41 19.40
N THR A 225 4.31 -23.15 19.75
CA THR A 225 3.36 -22.77 20.79
C THR A 225 2.06 -22.31 20.17
N GLN A 226 0.94 -22.84 20.63
CA GLN A 226 -0.36 -22.25 20.36
C GLN A 226 -0.79 -21.38 21.53
N VAL A 227 -1.52 -20.31 21.22
CA VAL A 227 -2.23 -19.55 22.25
C VAL A 227 -3.35 -20.44 22.75
N ALA A 228 -3.23 -20.89 24.00
CA ALA A 228 -4.35 -21.52 24.68
C ALA A 228 -5.15 -20.42 25.37
N ASP A 229 -6.47 -20.42 25.14
CA ASP A 229 -7.41 -19.54 25.85
C ASP A 229 -7.54 -20.02 27.30
N SER A 230 -6.52 -19.74 28.12
CA SER A 230 -6.39 -20.30 29.46
C SER A 230 -7.05 -19.44 30.54
N GLY A 231 -7.56 -18.25 30.22
CA GLY A 231 -8.25 -17.41 31.21
C GLY A 231 -9.11 -16.31 30.61
N LYS A 232 -10.36 -16.19 31.10
CA LYS A 232 -11.18 -15.00 30.88
C LYS A 232 -10.69 -13.91 31.83
N TYR A 233 -10.14 -12.84 31.26
CA TYR A 233 -9.71 -11.67 32.00
C TYR A 233 -10.78 -10.59 31.93
N TYR A 234 -11.04 -9.96 33.07
CA TYR A 234 -11.98 -8.86 33.21
C TYR A 234 -11.19 -7.60 33.55
N GLY A 235 -11.34 -6.56 32.74
CA GLY A 235 -10.70 -5.26 32.94
C GLY A 235 -11.69 -4.13 32.68
N ILE A 236 -11.19 -2.89 32.71
CA ILE A 236 -11.95 -1.69 32.37
C ILE A 236 -11.16 -0.84 31.38
N SER A 237 -11.85 -0.31 30.37
CA SER A 237 -11.32 0.70 29.46
C SER A 237 -12.20 1.93 29.49
N GLY A 238 -11.59 3.11 29.46
CA GLY A 238 -12.31 4.38 29.33
C GLY A 238 -12.96 4.52 27.96
N LEU A 239 -14.11 5.17 27.92
CA LEU A 239 -14.79 5.61 26.68
C LEU A 239 -14.08 6.83 26.12
N THR A 240 -13.83 6.84 24.82
CA THR A 240 -13.16 7.96 24.13
C THR A 240 -14.14 9.07 23.74
N ALA A 241 -15.44 8.76 23.67
CA ALA A 241 -16.51 9.70 23.38
C ALA A 241 -17.73 9.44 24.29
N PRO A 242 -18.54 10.47 24.60
CA PRO A 242 -19.82 10.28 25.28
C PRO A 242 -20.75 9.38 24.45
N ILE A 243 -21.43 8.44 25.10
CA ILE A 243 -22.43 7.58 24.45
C ILE A 243 -23.83 8.20 24.61
N HIS A 244 -24.62 8.15 23.54
CA HIS A 244 -26.02 8.55 23.56
C HIS A 244 -26.95 7.33 23.55
N GLN A 245 -28.18 7.52 24.03
CA GLN A 245 -29.23 6.52 23.88
C GLN A 245 -29.49 6.34 22.37
N ASP A 246 -29.40 5.10 21.86
CA ASP A 246 -29.49 4.68 20.45
C ASP A 246 -28.16 4.55 19.64
N ASP A 247 -26.98 4.78 20.25
CA ASP A 247 -25.70 4.49 19.59
C ASP A 247 -25.49 2.98 19.39
N MET A 248 -25.30 2.56 18.14
CA MET A 248 -25.01 1.16 17.77
C MET A 248 -23.53 0.78 17.89
N GLN A 249 -22.65 1.73 18.19
CA GLN A 249 -21.21 1.50 18.30
C GLN A 249 -20.64 2.26 19.50
N ILE A 250 -19.72 1.60 20.22
CA ILE A 250 -19.05 2.17 21.39
C ILE A 250 -17.56 2.28 21.07
N LYS A 251 -17.01 3.50 21.15
CA LYS A 251 -15.57 3.74 20.98
C LYS A 251 -14.87 3.73 22.33
N ILE A 252 -14.01 2.73 22.52
CA ILE A 252 -13.17 2.56 23.71
C ILE A 252 -11.73 3.00 23.42
N SER A 253 -11.02 3.42 24.47
CA SER A 253 -9.62 3.85 24.36
C SER A 253 -8.66 2.69 24.09
N LYS A 254 -8.88 1.51 24.70
CA LYS A 254 -8.06 0.31 24.50
C LYS A 254 -8.92 -0.96 24.58
N LEU A 255 -8.76 -1.87 23.63
CA LEU A 255 -9.39 -3.20 23.66
C LEU A 255 -8.57 -4.22 24.48
N TYR A 256 -7.24 -4.11 24.41
CA TYR A 256 -6.31 -5.01 25.06
C TYR A 256 -5.59 -4.33 26.22
N GLU A 257 -5.34 -5.09 27.28
CA GLU A 257 -4.66 -4.63 28.49
C GLU A 257 -3.42 -5.48 28.76
N LYS A 258 -2.39 -4.88 29.37
CA LYS A 258 -1.12 -5.56 29.65
C LYS A 258 -1.27 -6.49 30.84
N LEU A 259 -1.07 -7.79 30.63
CA LEU A 259 -1.03 -8.81 31.70
C LEU A 259 0.32 -8.81 32.44
N VAL A 260 1.40 -8.57 31.70
CA VAL A 260 2.77 -8.46 32.21
C VAL A 260 3.42 -7.19 31.66
N PRO A 261 4.27 -6.50 32.44
CA PRO A 261 5.03 -5.37 31.93
C PRO A 261 5.97 -5.86 30.82
N THR A 262 5.62 -5.56 29.57
CA THR A 262 6.48 -5.83 28.42
C THR A 262 7.10 -4.54 27.95
N SER A 263 8.41 -4.59 27.69
CA SER A 263 9.11 -3.58 26.90
C SER A 263 8.57 -3.65 25.48
N VAL A 264 7.97 -2.54 25.03
CA VAL A 264 7.68 -2.33 23.61
C VAL A 264 8.99 -2.01 22.92
N VAL A 265 9.33 -2.78 21.89
CA VAL A 265 10.41 -2.43 20.98
C VAL A 265 9.76 -1.75 19.79
N GLU A 266 10.15 -0.50 19.55
CA GLU A 266 9.77 0.20 18.33
C GLU A 266 10.57 -0.40 17.18
N LYS A 267 9.86 -0.97 16.19
CA LYS A 267 10.47 -1.31 14.91
C LYS A 267 10.23 -0.13 13.97
N ILE A 268 11.28 0.65 13.73
CA ILE A 268 11.25 1.68 12.71
C ILE A 268 11.20 0.96 11.36
N HIS A 269 10.10 1.14 10.63
CA HIS A 269 10.08 0.87 9.19
C HIS A 269 10.60 2.13 8.51
N ALA A 270 11.89 2.15 8.18
CA ALA A 270 12.51 3.24 7.44
C ALA A 270 12.23 3.10 5.95
N ASP A 271 11.89 4.22 5.31
CA ASP A 271 12.03 4.47 3.87
C ASP A 271 11.40 3.45 2.90
N ASP A 272 10.06 3.34 2.87
CA ASP A 272 9.37 3.04 1.60
C ASP A 272 9.12 4.40 0.91
N PHE A 273 10.11 4.87 0.15
CA PHE A 273 10.04 6.16 -0.54
C PHE A 273 8.81 6.22 -1.45
N ALA A 274 8.10 7.35 -1.46
CA ALA A 274 7.12 7.73 -2.49
C ALA A 274 7.75 7.95 -3.89
N GLY A 275 9.02 7.56 -4.07
CA GLY A 275 9.70 7.49 -5.35
C GLY A 275 9.20 6.26 -6.08
N GLY A 276 8.16 6.43 -6.89
CA GLY A 276 7.48 5.31 -7.50
C GLY A 276 8.37 4.40 -8.30
N LYS A 277 7.93 3.13 -8.37
CA LYS A 277 8.50 2.12 -9.26
C LYS A 277 8.58 2.71 -10.67
N ALA A 278 9.74 2.55 -11.30
CA ALA A 278 9.91 2.99 -12.68
C ALA A 278 8.90 2.26 -13.57
N ILE A 279 8.12 3.03 -14.34
CA ILE A 279 7.09 2.53 -15.25
C ILE A 279 7.57 2.67 -16.69
N TRP A 280 7.09 1.77 -17.54
CA TRP A 280 7.34 1.84 -18.98
C TRP A 280 6.15 2.48 -19.68
N ILE A 281 6.42 3.55 -20.43
CA ILE A 281 5.42 4.27 -21.21
C ILE A 281 5.69 4.01 -22.70
N GLU A 282 4.70 3.45 -23.39
CA GLU A 282 4.77 3.20 -24.84
C GLU A 282 4.85 4.53 -25.61
N THR A 283 5.86 4.68 -26.45
CA THR A 283 6.06 5.91 -27.25
C THR A 283 5.56 5.77 -28.67
N ALA A 284 5.42 4.54 -29.17
CA ALA A 284 4.98 4.23 -30.54
C ALA A 284 4.37 2.83 -30.60
N PRO A 285 3.58 2.50 -31.64
CA PRO A 285 3.05 1.15 -31.81
C PRO A 285 4.17 0.16 -32.18
N ARG A 286 3.87 -1.14 -32.12
CA ARG A 286 4.76 -2.23 -32.55
C ARG A 286 5.36 -1.90 -33.92
N ARG A 287 6.69 -1.86 -34.00
CA ARG A 287 7.42 -1.58 -35.23
C ARG A 287 8.73 -2.34 -35.29
N LYS A 288 9.36 -2.34 -36.46
CA LYS A 288 10.73 -2.84 -36.62
C LYS A 288 11.70 -1.89 -35.91
N VAL A 289 12.43 -2.41 -34.93
CA VAL A 289 13.37 -1.65 -34.10
C VAL A 289 14.83 -1.90 -34.48
N ALA A 290 15.13 -3.04 -35.10
CA ALA A 290 16.42 -3.32 -35.71
C ALA A 290 16.26 -4.36 -36.84
N SER A 291 17.23 -4.39 -37.76
CA SER A 291 17.34 -5.43 -38.77
C SER A 291 18.81 -5.71 -38.98
N VAL A 292 19.23 -6.94 -38.70
CA VAL A 292 20.54 -7.45 -39.10
C VAL A 292 20.23 -8.69 -39.91
N HIS A 293 20.83 -8.87 -41.08
CA HIS A 293 20.61 -10.07 -41.89
C HIS A 293 21.91 -10.86 -41.95
N GLY A 294 22.23 -11.56 -40.87
CA GLY A 294 23.50 -12.27 -40.74
C GLY A 294 23.78 -12.80 -39.34
N SER A 295 24.86 -13.55 -39.22
CA SER A 295 25.32 -14.08 -37.94
C SER A 295 26.12 -13.01 -37.19
N VAL A 296 25.71 -12.74 -35.95
CA VAL A 296 26.31 -11.71 -35.10
C VAL A 296 26.96 -12.35 -33.89
N THR A 297 28.12 -11.82 -33.52
CA THR A 297 28.81 -12.12 -32.27
C THR A 297 28.99 -10.80 -31.51
N GLY A 298 28.63 -10.76 -30.23
CA GLY A 298 28.71 -9.56 -29.39
C GLY A 298 27.34 -8.99 -29.03
N SER A 299 27.10 -7.71 -29.37
CA SER A 299 25.88 -6.98 -29.00
C SER A 299 25.23 -6.30 -30.21
N ILE A 300 23.91 -6.14 -30.15
CA ILE A 300 23.10 -5.41 -31.13
C ILE A 300 22.40 -4.25 -30.44
N TYR A 301 22.44 -3.10 -31.08
CA TYR A 301 21.78 -1.88 -30.63
C TYR A 301 20.47 -1.70 -31.40
N LEU A 302 19.39 -1.50 -30.67
CA LEU A 302 18.07 -1.18 -31.20
C LEU A 302 17.98 0.33 -31.48
N ASN A 303 17.11 0.73 -32.41
CA ASN A 303 16.91 2.14 -32.76
C ASN A 303 16.23 2.97 -31.65
N SER A 304 15.72 2.32 -30.60
CA SER A 304 15.04 2.95 -29.47
C SER A 304 15.03 2.01 -28.27
N SER A 305 14.74 2.56 -27.09
CA SER A 305 14.32 1.78 -25.93
C SER A 305 13.00 1.05 -26.21
N VAL A 306 12.79 -0.09 -25.57
CA VAL A 306 11.70 -1.02 -25.89
C VAL A 306 10.96 -1.47 -24.64
N LEU A 307 9.68 -1.81 -24.75
CA LEU A 307 8.87 -2.29 -23.65
C LEU A 307 9.32 -3.71 -23.24
N PRO A 308 9.51 -4.02 -21.93
CA PRO A 308 9.77 -5.38 -21.48
C PRO A 308 8.66 -6.35 -21.90
N ALA A 309 9.02 -7.59 -22.22
CA ALA A 309 8.14 -8.63 -22.74
C ALA A 309 7.52 -8.35 -24.13
N SER A 310 7.99 -7.32 -24.85
CA SER A 310 7.52 -6.99 -26.21
C SER A 310 8.49 -7.37 -27.33
N VAL A 311 9.70 -7.84 -26.99
CA VAL A 311 10.76 -8.06 -27.98
C VAL A 311 10.55 -9.39 -28.70
N GLU A 312 10.33 -9.31 -30.00
CA GLU A 312 10.19 -10.44 -30.90
C GLU A 312 11.47 -10.57 -31.72
N LEU A 313 12.23 -11.64 -31.44
CA LEU A 313 13.39 -12.09 -32.20
C LEU A 313 13.16 -13.57 -32.54
N ASP A 314 13.48 -13.99 -33.76
CA ASP A 314 13.05 -15.28 -34.33
C ASP A 314 13.27 -16.52 -33.40
N GLY A 315 12.19 -16.99 -32.78
CA GLY A 315 12.16 -18.12 -31.85
C GLY A 315 12.70 -17.83 -30.44
N TRP A 316 13.04 -16.59 -30.12
CA TRP A 316 13.45 -16.14 -28.78
C TRP A 316 12.23 -15.65 -28.00
N VAL A 317 12.13 -16.07 -26.74
CA VAL A 317 11.08 -15.64 -25.81
C VAL A 317 11.63 -14.60 -24.87
N ASP A 318 11.05 -13.40 -24.90
CA ASP A 318 11.29 -12.33 -23.95
C ASP A 318 10.59 -12.61 -22.63
N ASP A 319 11.36 -12.67 -21.54
CA ASP A 319 10.83 -12.92 -20.20
C ASP A 319 10.45 -11.66 -19.43
N GLY A 320 10.66 -10.47 -20.02
CA GLY A 320 10.36 -9.18 -19.41
C GLY A 320 11.25 -8.82 -18.21
N SER A 321 12.26 -9.64 -17.90
CA SER A 321 13.16 -9.48 -16.76
C SER A 321 14.63 -9.27 -17.17
N GLY A 322 14.86 -8.97 -18.45
CA GLY A 322 16.18 -8.64 -19.00
C GLY A 322 16.86 -9.82 -19.68
N SER A 323 16.11 -10.88 -20.00
CA SER A 323 16.64 -12.05 -20.69
C SER A 323 15.74 -12.51 -21.85
N LEU A 324 16.37 -12.90 -22.94
CA LEU A 324 15.74 -13.60 -24.06
C LEU A 324 16.17 -15.06 -24.02
N LYS A 325 15.22 -16.00 -24.12
CA LYS A 325 15.49 -17.44 -23.98
C LYS A 325 15.13 -18.20 -25.25
N LYS A 326 16.01 -19.10 -25.68
CA LYS A 326 15.79 -20.04 -26.79
C LYS A 326 16.63 -21.31 -26.61
N ASP A 327 16.01 -22.48 -26.65
CA ASP A 327 16.68 -23.79 -26.63
C ASP A 327 17.77 -23.95 -25.56
N GLY A 328 17.53 -23.42 -24.35
CA GLY A 328 18.48 -23.45 -23.22
C GLY A 328 19.59 -22.38 -23.25
N THR A 329 19.66 -21.58 -24.32
CA THR A 329 20.54 -20.42 -24.41
C THR A 329 19.83 -19.17 -23.90
N VAL A 330 20.55 -18.31 -23.18
CA VAL A 330 20.04 -17.06 -22.61
C VAL A 330 20.86 -15.90 -23.17
N LEU A 331 20.19 -14.93 -23.80
CA LEU A 331 20.77 -13.63 -24.15
C LEU A 331 20.30 -12.59 -23.13
N SER A 332 21.12 -11.58 -22.87
CA SER A 332 20.75 -10.47 -22.00
C SER A 332 20.24 -9.31 -22.83
N ILE A 333 19.16 -8.68 -22.37
CA ILE A 333 18.61 -7.46 -22.99
C ILE A 333 18.49 -6.34 -21.96
N ASP A 334 19.05 -5.18 -22.29
CA ASP A 334 18.77 -3.93 -21.60
C ASP A 334 17.69 -3.18 -22.37
N TYR A 335 16.47 -3.17 -21.84
CA TYR A 335 15.32 -2.51 -22.46
C TYR A 335 15.43 -0.98 -22.49
N ALA A 336 16.19 -0.39 -21.55
CA ALA A 336 16.29 1.06 -21.40
C ALA A 336 17.27 1.66 -22.41
N THR A 337 18.40 0.98 -22.61
CA THR A 337 19.36 1.36 -23.64
C THR A 337 19.08 0.71 -24.99
N GLY A 338 18.21 -0.31 -25.02
CA GLY A 338 17.87 -1.06 -26.23
C GLY A 338 19.04 -1.90 -26.72
N VAL A 339 19.73 -2.63 -25.84
CA VAL A 339 20.92 -3.42 -26.20
C VAL A 339 20.67 -4.90 -25.92
N ILE A 340 20.80 -5.73 -26.95
CA ILE A 340 20.84 -7.20 -26.82
C ILE A 340 22.30 -7.63 -26.81
N SER A 341 22.73 -8.37 -25.79
CA SER A 341 24.11 -8.80 -25.58
C SER A 341 24.20 -10.31 -25.33
N GLY A 342 25.39 -10.87 -25.54
CA GLY A 342 25.65 -12.31 -25.36
C GLY A 342 25.46 -13.15 -26.63
N LEU A 343 25.34 -12.53 -27.80
CA LEU A 343 25.24 -13.22 -29.08
C LEU A 343 26.56 -13.95 -29.38
N GLN A 344 26.49 -15.26 -29.62
CA GLN A 344 27.63 -16.10 -29.99
C GLN A 344 27.37 -16.75 -31.36
N ASN A 345 27.73 -16.04 -32.43
CA ASN A 345 27.52 -16.45 -33.82
C ASN A 345 26.06 -16.86 -34.13
N GLN A 346 25.10 -16.08 -33.65
CA GLN A 346 23.69 -16.34 -33.87
C GLN A 346 23.16 -15.56 -35.06
N TYR A 347 22.35 -16.20 -35.90
CA TYR A 347 21.66 -15.51 -36.97
C TYR A 347 20.60 -14.58 -36.39
N VAL A 348 20.76 -13.29 -36.65
CA VAL A 348 19.77 -12.28 -36.34
C VAL A 348 19.07 -11.89 -37.65
N GLY A 349 17.78 -11.64 -37.56
CA GLY A 349 16.92 -11.20 -38.66
C GLY A 349 16.30 -9.83 -38.35
N GLU A 350 15.02 -9.70 -38.64
CA GLU A 350 14.24 -8.54 -38.21
C GLU A 350 13.86 -8.66 -36.73
N ILE A 351 13.99 -7.56 -35.98
CA ILE A 351 13.57 -7.46 -34.58
C ILE A 351 12.38 -6.52 -34.51
N TYR A 352 11.26 -7.02 -34.02
CA TYR A 352 10.06 -6.23 -33.75
C TYR A 352 9.91 -6.01 -32.25
N ALA A 353 9.53 -4.80 -31.85
CA ALA A 353 9.21 -4.48 -30.47
C ALA A 353 8.28 -3.27 -30.40
N ILE A 354 7.76 -3.00 -29.21
CA ILE A 354 7.02 -1.77 -28.92
C ILE A 354 8.02 -0.77 -28.31
N PRO A 355 8.33 0.37 -28.96
CA PRO A 355 9.18 1.38 -28.37
C PRO A 355 8.56 1.96 -27.09
N ALA A 356 9.33 2.02 -26.01
CA ALA A 356 8.86 2.53 -24.72
C ALA A 356 9.98 3.25 -23.97
N ALA A 357 9.62 4.26 -23.19
CA ALA A 357 10.53 5.02 -22.35
C ALA A 357 10.22 4.76 -20.86
N GLN A 358 11.28 4.68 -20.06
CA GLN A 358 11.16 4.50 -18.62
C GLN A 358 10.98 5.86 -17.93
N PHE A 359 9.95 5.98 -17.11
CA PHE A 359 9.69 7.16 -16.29
C PHE A 359 9.53 6.76 -14.82
N SER A 360 10.00 7.60 -13.91
CA SER A 360 9.62 7.53 -12.49
C SER A 360 8.61 8.64 -12.23
N HIS A 361 7.50 8.29 -11.58
CA HIS A 361 6.46 9.23 -11.20
C HIS A 361 6.11 9.07 -9.74
N HIS A 362 5.52 10.10 -9.13
CA HIS A 362 4.97 9.99 -7.79
C HIS A 362 3.83 8.96 -7.77
N VAL A 363 3.81 8.12 -6.75
CA VAL A 363 2.83 7.05 -6.61
C VAL A 363 1.54 7.62 -6.04
N TYR A 364 0.43 7.28 -6.68
CA TYR A 364 -0.90 7.47 -6.11
C TYR A 364 -1.23 6.27 -5.23
N SER A 365 -1.85 6.53 -4.09
CA SER A 365 -2.30 5.48 -3.17
C SER A 365 -3.79 5.64 -2.87
N GLY A 366 -4.48 4.51 -2.83
CA GLY A 366 -5.83 4.38 -2.31
C GLY A 366 -5.84 3.27 -1.27
N SER A 367 -6.81 3.30 -0.35
CA SER A 367 -6.92 2.32 0.72
C SER A 367 -8.35 1.86 0.88
N ILE A 368 -8.53 0.56 1.12
CA ILE A 368 -9.79 -0.03 1.59
C ILE A 368 -9.58 -0.38 3.06
N LEU A 369 -10.39 0.19 3.95
CA LEU A 369 -10.34 -0.11 5.38
C LEU A 369 -10.96 -1.49 5.62
N ILE A 370 -10.29 -2.31 6.44
CA ILE A 370 -10.72 -3.67 6.77
C ILE A 370 -11.41 -3.65 8.13
N ASP A 371 -12.68 -4.02 8.15
CA ASP A 371 -13.51 -4.16 9.36
C ASP A 371 -14.15 -5.55 9.41
N GLN A 372 -14.88 -5.85 10.48
CA GLN A 372 -15.56 -7.15 10.64
C GLN A 372 -16.59 -7.45 9.55
N THR A 373 -17.10 -6.43 8.85
CA THR A 373 -18.15 -6.59 7.84
C THR A 373 -17.59 -6.90 6.46
N ASN A 374 -16.34 -6.49 6.18
CA ASN A 374 -15.70 -6.66 4.88
C ASN A 374 -14.43 -7.52 4.92
N GLN A 375 -14.08 -8.10 6.08
CA GLN A 375 -12.97 -9.03 6.21
C GLN A 375 -13.21 -10.28 5.34
N GLY A 376 -12.40 -10.43 4.31
CA GLY A 376 -12.44 -11.55 3.38
C GLY A 376 -11.11 -11.68 2.64
N ASN A 377 -11.04 -12.60 1.69
CA ASN A 377 -9.86 -12.76 0.84
C ASN A 377 -10.05 -12.13 -0.54
N GLU A 378 -11.28 -11.83 -0.94
CA GLU A 378 -11.59 -11.31 -2.27
C GLU A 378 -11.95 -9.83 -2.17
N PHE A 379 -11.20 -8.99 -2.88
CA PHE A 379 -11.43 -7.56 -2.93
C PHE A 379 -11.47 -7.07 -4.37
N VAL A 380 -12.33 -6.08 -4.60
CA VAL A 380 -12.38 -5.33 -5.85
C VAL A 380 -12.29 -3.85 -5.50
N THR A 381 -11.33 -3.16 -6.11
CA THR A 381 -11.23 -1.71 -5.95
C THR A 381 -12.24 -1.00 -6.81
N GLN A 382 -12.63 0.20 -6.41
CA GLN A 382 -13.19 1.16 -7.37
C GLN A 382 -12.16 1.42 -8.49
N PRO A 383 -12.60 1.78 -9.70
CA PRO A 383 -11.68 2.11 -10.79
C PRO A 383 -10.69 3.18 -10.36
N LEU A 384 -9.40 2.84 -10.41
CA LEU A 384 -8.32 3.74 -10.06
C LEU A 384 -8.35 4.94 -11.03
N SER A 385 -8.44 6.14 -10.46
CA SER A 385 -8.46 7.40 -11.19
C SER A 385 -7.39 8.33 -10.62
N PRO A 386 -6.37 8.73 -11.41
CA PRO A 386 -6.18 8.47 -12.84
C PRO A 386 -5.86 7.00 -13.16
N ARG A 387 -6.08 6.56 -14.41
CA ARG A 387 -5.89 5.14 -14.79
C ARG A 387 -4.45 4.68 -14.56
N PRO A 388 -4.23 3.41 -14.14
CA PRO A 388 -2.89 2.91 -13.86
C PRO A 388 -2.12 2.61 -15.16
N ALA A 389 -0.82 2.92 -15.15
CA ALA A 389 0.12 2.42 -16.14
C ALA A 389 0.37 0.92 -15.94
N SER A 390 0.58 0.18 -17.04
CA SER A 390 0.90 -1.25 -17.00
C SER A 390 2.14 -1.51 -16.15
N GLY A 391 2.08 -2.46 -15.21
CA GLY A 391 3.22 -2.85 -14.36
C GLY A 391 3.47 -1.93 -13.17
N SER A 392 2.62 -0.92 -12.98
CA SER A 392 2.76 0.08 -11.91
C SER A 392 2.00 -0.26 -10.63
N VAL A 393 1.01 -1.17 -10.71
CA VAL A 393 0.12 -1.45 -9.57
C VAL A 393 0.81 -2.36 -8.55
N ARG A 394 0.74 -1.98 -7.28
CA ARG A 394 1.15 -2.78 -6.13
C ARG A 394 0.09 -2.72 -5.05
N VAL A 395 -0.27 -3.88 -4.50
CA VAL A 395 -1.21 -4.02 -3.40
C VAL A 395 -0.45 -4.47 -2.16
N ALA A 396 -0.64 -3.79 -1.04
CA ALA A 396 -0.07 -4.12 0.25
C ALA A 396 -1.20 -4.36 1.26
N PHE A 397 -1.07 -5.41 2.08
CA PHE A 397 -2.04 -5.71 3.12
C PHE A 397 -1.34 -6.31 4.34
N LEU A 398 -1.98 -6.18 5.50
CA LEU A 398 -1.50 -6.73 6.76
C LEU A 398 -2.25 -8.02 7.08
N SER A 399 -1.52 -9.09 7.40
CA SER A 399 -2.09 -10.33 7.93
C SER A 399 -1.19 -10.84 9.05
N GLN A 400 -1.77 -11.16 10.20
CA GLN A 400 -1.07 -11.55 11.42
C GLN A 400 0.04 -10.55 11.80
N LYS A 401 -0.21 -9.26 11.61
CA LYS A 401 0.72 -8.14 11.81
C LYS A 401 1.95 -8.15 10.91
N THR A 402 1.90 -8.90 9.81
CA THR A 402 2.96 -8.97 8.80
C THR A 402 2.48 -8.38 7.48
N TRP A 403 3.34 -7.59 6.82
CA TRP A 403 3.04 -7.01 5.50
C TRP A 403 3.23 -8.03 4.38
N TYR A 404 2.25 -8.09 3.51
CA TYR A 404 2.28 -8.87 2.27
C TYR A 404 2.13 -7.94 1.08
N TYR A 405 2.78 -8.27 -0.03
CA TYR A 405 2.79 -7.47 -1.25
C TYR A 405 2.40 -8.30 -2.46
N LEU A 406 1.55 -7.73 -3.31
CA LEU A 406 1.22 -8.23 -4.63
C LEU A 406 1.65 -7.21 -5.67
N ASN A 407 2.42 -7.65 -6.68
CA ASN A 407 3.02 -6.76 -7.67
C ASN A 407 2.53 -7.09 -9.08
N ASP A 408 2.25 -6.04 -9.87
CA ASP A 408 2.06 -6.14 -11.32
C ASP A 408 3.43 -6.06 -12.02
N VAL A 409 3.58 -6.86 -13.09
CA VAL A 409 4.78 -6.92 -13.93
C VAL A 409 4.54 -6.39 -15.34
N GLY A 410 3.33 -5.91 -15.66
CA GLY A 410 3.00 -5.31 -16.95
C GLY A 410 2.03 -6.12 -17.80
N ASP A 411 1.69 -7.34 -17.38
CA ASP A 411 0.73 -8.21 -18.07
C ASP A 411 -0.70 -8.10 -17.51
N GLY A 412 -0.93 -7.15 -16.59
CA GLY A 412 -2.23 -6.92 -15.96
C GLY A 412 -2.61 -7.99 -14.93
N LYS A 413 -1.63 -8.72 -14.37
CA LYS A 413 -1.83 -9.71 -13.31
C LYS A 413 -1.01 -9.36 -12.09
N LEU A 414 -1.64 -9.41 -10.92
CA LEU A 414 -0.97 -9.22 -9.63
C LEU A 414 -0.41 -10.55 -9.15
N ARG A 415 0.85 -10.56 -8.70
CA ARG A 415 1.53 -11.77 -8.21
C ARG A 415 2.07 -11.59 -6.80
N ASP A 416 2.03 -12.67 -6.02
CA ASP A 416 2.70 -12.74 -4.71
C ASP A 416 4.22 -12.92 -4.84
N SER A 417 4.94 -12.93 -3.72
CA SER A 417 6.39 -13.13 -3.67
C SER A 417 6.85 -14.49 -4.22
N LEU A 418 5.95 -15.47 -4.34
CA LEU A 418 6.20 -16.78 -4.94
C LEU A 418 5.88 -16.80 -6.43
N GLY A 419 5.42 -15.68 -7.01
CA GLY A 419 5.06 -15.55 -8.42
C GLY A 419 3.67 -16.07 -8.77
N ASN A 420 2.87 -16.51 -7.80
CA ASN A 420 1.50 -16.98 -8.08
C ASN A 420 0.60 -15.80 -8.39
N VAL A 421 -0.29 -15.96 -9.37
CA VAL A 421 -1.27 -14.93 -9.72
C VAL A 421 -2.35 -14.86 -8.64
N ARG A 422 -2.54 -13.66 -8.07
CA ARG A 422 -3.43 -13.33 -6.96
C ARG A 422 -4.37 -12.17 -7.28
N GLY A 423 -4.56 -11.86 -8.56
CA GLY A 423 -5.42 -10.76 -8.98
C GLY A 423 -5.17 -10.31 -10.41
N ALA A 424 -5.98 -9.35 -10.84
CA ALA A 424 -5.87 -8.74 -12.17
C ALA A 424 -6.06 -7.22 -12.10
N VAL A 425 -5.40 -6.52 -13.01
CA VAL A 425 -5.51 -5.09 -13.23
C VAL A 425 -6.18 -4.88 -14.59
N ALA A 426 -7.42 -4.40 -14.59
CA ALA A 426 -8.12 -4.08 -15.81
C ALA A 426 -7.62 -2.74 -16.38
N ARG A 427 -7.63 -2.59 -17.71
CA ARG A 427 -7.29 -1.33 -18.39
C ARG A 427 -8.21 -0.16 -18.03
N THR A 428 -9.40 -0.44 -17.50
CA THR A 428 -10.33 0.57 -16.96
C THR A 428 -9.86 1.15 -15.62
N GLY A 429 -8.84 0.56 -14.99
CA GLY A 429 -8.34 0.91 -13.66
C GLY A 429 -8.95 0.07 -12.53
N THR A 430 -9.87 -0.86 -12.81
CA THR A 430 -10.38 -1.77 -11.77
C THR A 430 -9.32 -2.81 -11.40
N VAL A 431 -9.07 -2.99 -10.10
CA VAL A 431 -8.16 -4.02 -9.58
C VAL A 431 -8.96 -5.06 -8.83
N THR A 432 -8.80 -6.33 -9.21
CA THR A 432 -9.36 -7.48 -8.47
C THR A 432 -8.21 -8.20 -7.77
N VAL A 433 -8.43 -8.58 -6.52
CA VAL A 433 -7.39 -9.15 -5.65
C VAL A 433 -7.97 -10.33 -4.88
N SER A 434 -7.24 -11.44 -4.90
CA SER A 434 -7.48 -12.65 -4.12
C SER A 434 -6.30 -12.84 -3.17
N LEU A 435 -6.46 -12.40 -1.93
CA LEU A 435 -5.40 -12.43 -0.92
C LEU A 435 -5.03 -13.87 -0.53
N PRO A 436 -3.73 -14.19 -0.41
CA PRO A 436 -3.29 -15.50 0.02
C PRO A 436 -3.52 -15.77 1.52
N ALA A 437 -3.82 -14.74 2.31
CA ALA A 437 -4.05 -14.82 3.74
C ALA A 437 -5.12 -13.80 4.17
N LEU A 438 -5.86 -14.12 5.23
CA LEU A 438 -6.93 -13.27 5.75
C LEU A 438 -6.32 -11.98 6.32
N PRO A 439 -6.78 -10.79 5.90
CA PRO A 439 -6.26 -9.53 6.40
C PRO A 439 -6.71 -9.29 7.85
N ASP A 440 -5.89 -8.57 8.62
CA ASP A 440 -6.21 -8.24 10.00
C ASP A 440 -7.38 -7.27 10.11
N GLU A 441 -8.20 -7.43 11.14
CA GLU A 441 -9.26 -6.47 11.49
C GLU A 441 -8.64 -5.11 11.90
N ASP A 442 -9.30 -4.00 11.53
CA ASP A 442 -8.84 -2.62 11.74
C ASP A 442 -7.51 -2.30 11.02
N SER A 443 -7.25 -3.01 9.91
CA SER A 443 -6.12 -2.74 9.01
C SER A 443 -6.58 -2.09 7.71
N GLN A 444 -5.64 -1.84 6.79
CA GLN A 444 -5.95 -1.29 5.47
C GLN A 444 -5.32 -2.13 4.37
N LEU A 445 -6.09 -2.39 3.32
CA LEU A 445 -5.57 -2.85 2.04
C LEU A 445 -5.21 -1.62 1.22
N VAL A 446 -3.91 -1.40 1.01
CA VAL A 446 -3.36 -0.25 0.32
C VAL A 446 -3.04 -0.63 -1.11
N VAL A 447 -3.59 0.10 -2.07
CA VAL A 447 -3.29 -0.04 -3.51
C VAL A 447 -2.53 1.19 -3.96
N SER A 448 -1.41 0.96 -4.63
CA SER A 448 -0.50 2.00 -5.07
C SER A 448 -0.23 1.85 -6.57
N TRP A 449 -0.24 2.95 -7.32
CA TRP A 449 -0.08 2.92 -8.78
C TRP A 449 0.49 4.23 -9.34
N SER A 450 0.93 4.20 -10.60
CA SER A 450 1.34 5.40 -11.34
C SER A 450 0.37 5.69 -12.49
N PRO A 451 0.05 6.96 -12.77
CA PRO A 451 -0.99 7.32 -13.74
C PRO A 451 -0.50 7.26 -15.18
N ILE A 452 -1.24 6.60 -16.07
CA ILE A 452 -0.97 6.60 -17.52
C ILE A 452 -1.54 7.84 -18.22
N ASP A 453 -2.61 8.42 -17.67
CA ASP A 453 -3.37 9.51 -18.31
C ASP A 453 -2.61 10.84 -18.41
N PHE A 454 -1.50 10.98 -17.68
CA PHE A 454 -0.63 12.17 -17.73
C PHE A 454 0.32 12.16 -18.92
N TYR A 455 0.45 11.03 -19.60
CA TYR A 455 1.28 10.89 -20.77
C TYR A 455 0.39 10.94 -22.01
N ARG A 456 0.78 11.78 -22.97
CA ARG A 456 0.13 11.91 -24.27
C ARG A 456 1.20 12.08 -25.33
N THR A 457 0.85 11.71 -26.55
CA THR A 457 1.66 12.04 -27.71
C THR A 457 1.57 13.54 -28.02
N PHE A 458 2.47 14.04 -28.87
CA PHE A 458 2.56 15.48 -29.20
C PHE A 458 1.26 16.07 -29.78
N ASP A 459 0.49 15.26 -30.50
CA ASP A 459 -0.82 15.59 -31.07
C ASP A 459 -1.98 15.45 -30.06
N GLY A 460 -1.70 15.10 -28.79
CA GLY A 460 -2.70 14.92 -27.74
C GLY A 460 -3.39 13.56 -27.71
N SER A 461 -3.01 12.64 -28.60
CA SER A 461 -3.49 11.25 -28.65
C SER A 461 -2.98 10.40 -27.46
N ALA A 462 -3.53 9.20 -27.31
CA ALA A 462 -3.09 8.26 -26.27
C ALA A 462 -1.65 7.78 -26.51
N VAL A 463 -0.94 7.45 -25.43
CA VAL A 463 0.39 6.81 -25.49
C VAL A 463 0.40 5.59 -26.40
N GLY A 464 1.53 5.32 -27.03
CA GLY A 464 1.67 4.22 -28.01
C GLY A 464 0.97 4.47 -29.36
N SER A 465 0.25 5.57 -29.56
CA SER A 465 -0.36 5.88 -30.86
C SER A 465 0.68 6.31 -31.89
N ALA A 466 0.42 5.99 -33.17
CA ALA A 466 1.23 6.53 -34.26
C ALA A 466 0.95 8.03 -34.42
N VAL A 467 1.97 8.86 -34.21
CA VAL A 467 1.90 10.29 -34.52
C VAL A 467 2.28 10.47 -35.99
N ALA A 468 1.35 10.89 -36.82
CA ALA A 468 1.68 11.36 -38.16
C ALA A 468 2.36 12.74 -38.01
N PRO A 469 3.57 12.96 -38.55
CA PRO A 469 4.14 14.30 -38.63
C PRO A 469 3.16 15.19 -39.37
N GLN A 470 2.62 16.22 -38.72
CA GLN A 470 1.85 17.22 -39.43
C GLN A 470 2.83 18.11 -40.18
N VAL A 471 2.57 18.33 -41.47
CA VAL A 471 3.31 19.32 -42.25
C VAL A 471 3.09 20.67 -41.56
N ALA A 472 4.17 21.41 -41.32
CA ALA A 472 4.07 22.74 -40.72
C ALA A 472 3.12 23.60 -41.57
N ASP A 473 2.02 24.06 -40.98
CA ASP A 473 1.08 24.97 -41.64
C ASP A 473 1.80 26.32 -41.87
N THR A 474 1.69 26.87 -43.08
CA THR A 474 2.26 28.17 -43.42
C THR A 474 1.47 29.27 -42.72
N VAL A 475 2.15 30.13 -41.95
CA VAL A 475 1.54 31.29 -41.31
C VAL A 475 2.00 32.55 -42.04
N PHE A 476 1.06 33.35 -42.54
CA PHE A 476 1.34 34.67 -43.08
C PHE A 476 0.95 35.71 -42.03
N SER A 477 1.89 36.54 -41.61
CA SER A 477 1.63 37.67 -40.75
C SER A 477 2.05 38.94 -41.46
N LEU A 478 1.14 39.89 -41.57
CA LEU A 478 1.45 41.20 -42.12
C LEU A 478 2.43 41.94 -41.18
N PRO A 479 3.38 42.72 -41.73
CA PRO A 479 4.24 43.57 -40.92
C PRO A 479 3.38 44.55 -40.08
N LYS A 480 3.93 45.04 -38.97
CA LYS A 480 3.24 46.00 -38.08
C LYS A 480 2.91 47.34 -38.74
N VAL A 481 3.51 47.61 -39.90
CA VAL A 481 3.30 48.81 -40.74
C VAL A 481 3.13 48.33 -42.18
N PRO A 482 2.00 48.63 -42.86
CA PRO A 482 0.82 49.37 -42.37
C PRO A 482 0.01 48.59 -41.31
N LEU A 483 -0.99 49.24 -40.70
CA LEU A 483 -1.81 48.64 -39.64
C LEU A 483 -2.42 47.30 -40.08
N GLN A 484 -2.32 46.28 -39.23
CA GLN A 484 -2.70 44.89 -39.51
C GLN A 484 -4.23 44.65 -39.63
N ASN A 485 -5.05 45.71 -39.72
CA ASN A 485 -6.51 45.64 -39.72
C ASN A 485 -7.06 45.36 -41.12
N LEU A 486 -7.20 44.09 -41.47
CA LEU A 486 -7.76 43.66 -42.75
C LEU A 486 -9.29 43.78 -42.77
N LYS A 487 -9.85 44.24 -43.90
CA LYS A 487 -11.30 44.32 -44.09
C LYS A 487 -11.87 42.97 -44.57
N PRO A 488 -12.90 42.42 -43.90
CA PRO A 488 -13.55 41.20 -44.37
C PRO A 488 -14.14 41.34 -45.77
N HIS A 489 -14.15 40.24 -46.53
CA HIS A 489 -14.57 40.10 -47.93
C HIS A 489 -13.70 40.82 -48.95
N THR A 490 -12.47 41.17 -48.60
CA THR A 490 -11.54 41.87 -49.52
C THR A 490 -10.25 41.11 -49.76
N ILE A 491 -10.03 40.00 -49.04
CA ILE A 491 -8.79 39.24 -49.10
C ILE A 491 -8.88 38.24 -50.24
N LYS A 492 -7.91 38.34 -51.15
CA LYS A 492 -7.69 37.40 -52.24
C LYS A 492 -6.23 36.96 -52.24
N LEU A 493 -6.04 35.66 -52.09
CA LEU A 493 -4.75 34.99 -52.23
C LEU A 493 -4.66 34.40 -53.64
N THR A 494 -3.55 34.66 -54.32
CA THR A 494 -3.26 34.09 -55.65
C THR A 494 -1.88 33.46 -55.63
N TRP A 495 -1.76 32.21 -56.07
CA TRP A 495 -0.48 31.50 -56.14
C TRP A 495 -0.42 30.56 -57.35
N GLN A 496 0.78 30.11 -57.69
CA GLN A 496 1.01 29.16 -58.78
C GLN A 496 1.25 27.76 -58.21
N GLN A 497 0.29 26.86 -58.44
CA GLN A 497 0.40 25.44 -58.08
C GLN A 497 -0.46 24.63 -59.05
N ASN A 498 0.19 23.95 -60.01
CA ASN A 498 -0.48 23.26 -61.11
C ASN A 498 -1.43 24.18 -61.92
N GLY A 499 -1.04 25.45 -62.09
CA GLY A 499 -1.84 26.53 -62.65
C GLY A 499 -2.07 27.66 -61.63
N GLU A 500 -2.76 28.72 -62.05
CA GLU A 500 -3.16 29.81 -61.15
C GLU A 500 -4.28 29.34 -60.23
N GLN A 501 -4.03 29.38 -58.92
CA GLN A 501 -4.97 29.03 -57.88
C GLN A 501 -5.34 30.27 -57.08
N THR A 502 -6.61 30.36 -56.65
CA THR A 502 -7.09 31.49 -55.86
C THR A 502 -7.90 31.05 -54.65
N ALA A 503 -7.76 31.78 -53.55
CA ALA A 503 -8.59 31.65 -52.37
C ALA A 503 -9.06 33.03 -51.89
N ASN A 504 -10.32 33.11 -51.47
CA ASN A 504 -10.95 34.33 -50.97
C ASN A 504 -11.43 34.14 -49.54
N ASP A 505 -11.52 35.22 -48.78
CA ASP A 505 -12.07 35.16 -47.43
C ASP A 505 -13.59 35.16 -47.37
N ARG A 506 -14.13 34.40 -46.42
CA ARG A 506 -15.55 34.34 -46.08
C ARG A 506 -15.70 34.26 -44.57
N ASN A 507 -15.97 35.40 -43.93
CA ASN A 507 -16.30 35.49 -42.49
C ASN A 507 -15.29 34.78 -41.56
N GLY A 508 -13.99 34.94 -41.80
CA GLY A 508 -12.91 34.39 -40.99
C GLY A 508 -12.36 33.06 -41.50
N GLU A 509 -12.92 32.52 -42.57
CA GLU A 509 -12.42 31.32 -43.25
C GLU A 509 -11.85 31.66 -44.63
N LEU A 510 -10.83 30.93 -45.07
CA LEU A 510 -10.35 30.95 -46.45
C LEU A 510 -11.11 29.89 -47.26
N THR A 511 -11.60 30.29 -48.43
CA THR A 511 -12.41 29.46 -49.31
C THR A 511 -11.89 29.51 -50.75
N GLY A 512 -11.98 28.41 -51.49
CA GLY A 512 -11.43 28.29 -52.84
C GLY A 512 -10.42 27.16 -52.93
N ALA A 513 -9.26 27.41 -53.55
CA ALA A 513 -8.20 26.42 -53.72
C ALA A 513 -7.37 26.16 -52.44
N ALA A 514 -7.54 26.99 -51.41
CA ALA A 514 -6.96 26.81 -50.09
C ALA A 514 -8.07 26.92 -49.03
N SER A 515 -7.92 26.17 -47.95
CA SER A 515 -8.75 26.27 -46.74
C SER A 515 -7.94 26.93 -45.62
N GLY A 516 -8.59 27.35 -44.53
CA GLY A 516 -7.87 27.95 -43.41
C GLY A 516 -8.66 29.03 -42.71
N TYR A 517 -7.98 29.76 -41.82
CA TYR A 517 -8.61 30.82 -41.02
C TYR A 517 -7.87 32.14 -41.15
N VAL A 518 -8.61 33.23 -40.98
CA VAL A 518 -8.10 34.61 -41.05
C VAL A 518 -8.41 35.34 -39.75
N ASN A 519 -7.37 35.86 -39.11
CA ASN A 519 -7.50 36.84 -38.06
C ASN A 519 -7.37 38.25 -38.66
N TYR A 520 -8.51 38.87 -38.95
CA TYR A 520 -8.59 40.18 -39.58
C TYR A 520 -7.97 41.32 -38.74
N ALA A 521 -8.09 41.26 -37.41
CA ALA A 521 -7.59 42.30 -36.51
C ALA A 521 -6.08 42.20 -36.29
N ALA A 522 -5.53 40.98 -36.28
CA ALA A 522 -4.09 40.75 -36.13
C ALA A 522 -3.35 40.69 -37.48
N GLY A 523 -4.06 40.73 -38.60
CA GLY A 523 -3.46 40.60 -39.94
C GLY A 523 -2.70 39.28 -40.12
N VAL A 524 -3.20 38.20 -39.51
CA VAL A 524 -2.59 36.86 -39.59
C VAL A 524 -3.51 35.93 -40.36
N LEU A 525 -2.96 35.25 -41.37
CA LEU A 525 -3.63 34.25 -42.19
C LEU A 525 -2.99 32.89 -41.91
N TYR A 526 -3.85 31.88 -41.73
CA TYR A 526 -3.46 30.48 -41.53
C TYR A 526 -4.00 29.63 -42.69
N PRO A 527 -3.48 29.80 -43.92
CA PRO A 527 -3.86 28.96 -45.04
C PRO A 527 -3.29 27.54 -44.89
N LYS A 528 -4.11 26.57 -45.26
CA LYS A 528 -3.76 25.16 -45.37
C LYS A 528 -3.68 24.77 -46.83
N ASN A 529 -2.85 23.78 -47.12
CA ASN A 529 -2.68 23.17 -48.45
C ASN A 529 -2.06 24.06 -49.54
N ILE A 530 -1.34 25.13 -49.18
CA ILE A 530 -0.56 25.90 -50.15
C ILE A 530 0.89 25.41 -50.15
N GLN A 531 1.38 24.94 -51.31
CA GLN A 531 2.77 24.49 -51.49
C GLN A 531 3.56 25.35 -52.50
N ALA A 532 3.20 26.63 -52.62
CA ALA A 532 3.90 27.60 -53.46
C ALA A 532 4.91 28.42 -52.65
N ALA A 533 6.04 28.75 -53.27
CA ALA A 533 7.06 29.60 -52.65
C ALA A 533 6.62 31.07 -52.55
N ASP A 534 5.87 31.55 -53.55
CA ASP A 534 5.37 32.92 -53.62
C ASP A 534 3.84 32.94 -53.63
N ILE A 535 3.27 33.85 -52.85
CA ILE A 535 1.83 34.10 -52.79
C ILE A 535 1.58 35.60 -52.89
N LEU A 536 0.71 35.99 -53.82
CA LEU A 536 0.21 37.36 -53.94
C LEU A 536 -1.01 37.53 -53.03
N LEU A 537 -0.96 38.52 -52.14
CA LEU A 537 -2.06 38.93 -51.27
C LEU A 537 -2.61 40.29 -51.73
N GLU A 538 -3.88 40.32 -52.11
CA GLU A 538 -4.65 41.53 -52.35
C GLU A 538 -5.66 41.68 -51.20
N ALA A 539 -5.66 42.82 -50.50
CA ALA A 539 -6.61 43.10 -49.43
C ALA A 539 -6.82 44.60 -49.20
N GLU A 540 -8.01 44.99 -48.75
CA GLU A 540 -8.26 46.34 -48.22
C GLU A 540 -8.00 46.38 -46.72
N GLN A 541 -7.49 47.52 -46.22
CA GLN A 541 -7.18 47.71 -44.80
C GLN A 541 -7.94 48.90 -44.22
N TYR A 542 -8.30 48.81 -42.93
CA TYR A 542 -8.78 49.95 -42.18
C TYR A 542 -7.59 50.81 -41.73
N ILE A 543 -7.62 52.08 -42.13
CA ILE A 543 -6.56 53.06 -41.81
C ILE A 543 -6.76 53.77 -40.46
N SER A 544 -7.91 53.60 -39.81
CA SER A 544 -8.18 54.23 -38.52
C SER A 544 -7.49 53.48 -37.38
N ALA A 545 -6.97 54.23 -36.41
CA ALA A 545 -6.43 53.67 -35.16
C ALA A 545 -7.53 52.90 -34.40
N ALA A 546 -7.16 51.75 -33.81
CA ALA A 546 -8.07 50.96 -32.99
C ALA A 546 -8.38 51.70 -31.68
N ASN A 547 -9.65 51.67 -31.27
CA ASN A 547 -10.07 52.22 -29.97
C ASN A 547 -10.01 51.11 -28.91
N THR A 548 -9.20 51.29 -27.88
CA THR A 548 -9.10 50.33 -26.76
C THR A 548 -10.00 50.77 -25.61
N GLN A 549 -10.85 49.87 -25.14
CA GLN A 549 -11.71 50.08 -23.97
C GLN A 549 -11.58 48.92 -22.99
N ILE A 550 -11.48 49.24 -21.69
CA ILE A 550 -11.57 48.26 -20.62
C ILE A 550 -13.04 48.20 -20.20
N LEU A 551 -13.66 47.03 -20.35
CA LEU A 551 -15.06 46.81 -20.01
C LEU A 551 -15.12 45.93 -18.76
N ALA A 552 -15.95 46.31 -17.79
CA ALA A 552 -16.25 45.47 -16.65
C ALA A 552 -17.12 44.28 -17.11
N VAL A 553 -16.81 43.09 -16.61
CA VAL A 553 -17.59 41.87 -16.87
C VAL A 553 -18.43 41.57 -15.63
N GLU A 554 -19.72 41.25 -15.83
CA GLU A 554 -20.59 40.72 -14.78
C GLU A 554 -20.32 39.23 -14.56
N ASP A 555 -20.29 38.79 -13.29
CA ASP A 555 -19.98 37.42 -12.90
C ASP A 555 -21.22 36.51 -13.13
N GLY A 556 -21.08 35.43 -13.90
CA GLY A 556 -22.16 34.49 -14.23
C GLY A 556 -21.76 33.47 -15.32
N ASP A 557 -22.66 32.55 -15.66
CA ASP A 557 -22.42 31.48 -16.66
C ASP A 557 -22.23 32.00 -18.09
N THR A 558 -22.54 33.29 -18.34
CA THR A 558 -22.38 33.93 -19.66
C THR A 558 -21.74 35.30 -19.52
N MET A 559 -20.71 35.57 -20.33
CA MET A 559 -20.03 36.86 -20.39
C MET A 559 -20.71 37.74 -21.45
N ILE A 560 -21.38 38.83 -21.01
CA ILE A 560 -22.03 39.78 -21.92
C ILE A 560 -21.16 41.04 -22.04
N ILE A 561 -20.65 41.31 -23.25
CA ILE A 561 -19.83 42.49 -23.54
C ILE A 561 -20.67 43.51 -24.33
N ARG A 562 -20.88 44.70 -23.76
CA ARG A 562 -21.61 45.81 -24.42
C ARG A 562 -20.62 46.89 -24.86
N THR A 563 -20.48 47.09 -26.17
CA THR A 563 -19.46 48.00 -26.75
C THR A 563 -19.93 49.45 -26.90
N GLY A 564 -21.23 49.73 -26.71
CA GLY A 564 -21.82 51.07 -26.70
C GLY A 564 -21.79 51.85 -28.03
N LYS A 565 -20.99 51.42 -29.00
CA LYS A 565 -20.88 51.97 -30.36
C LYS A 565 -20.84 50.83 -31.39
N PRO A 566 -21.32 51.07 -32.62
CA PRO A 566 -21.21 50.08 -33.70
C PRO A 566 -19.73 49.79 -33.99
N ILE A 567 -19.38 48.51 -34.09
CA ILE A 567 -18.02 48.04 -34.39
C ILE A 567 -17.91 47.74 -35.88
N GLN A 568 -16.79 48.09 -36.50
CA GLN A 568 -16.52 47.72 -37.90
C GLN A 568 -16.27 46.21 -38.01
N ARG A 569 -16.78 45.60 -39.09
CA ARG A 569 -16.65 44.15 -39.29
C ARG A 569 -15.18 43.73 -39.30
N GLY A 570 -14.84 42.67 -38.56
CA GLY A 570 -13.49 42.11 -38.48
C GLY A 570 -12.50 42.87 -37.59
N SER A 571 -12.91 43.99 -36.98
CA SER A 571 -12.01 44.84 -36.17
C SER A 571 -12.02 44.56 -34.66
N LEU A 572 -12.91 43.69 -34.19
CA LEU A 572 -13.01 43.36 -32.77
C LEU A 572 -11.88 42.41 -32.35
N SER A 573 -11.07 42.85 -31.39
CA SER A 573 -10.09 42.02 -30.69
C SER A 573 -10.36 42.08 -29.19
N LEU A 574 -10.41 40.92 -28.54
CA LEU A 574 -10.67 40.78 -27.10
C LEU A 574 -9.45 40.18 -26.42
N ILE A 575 -8.97 40.84 -25.36
CA ILE A 575 -7.91 40.32 -24.50
C ILE A 575 -8.54 39.99 -23.16
N LEU A 576 -8.56 38.70 -22.83
CA LEU A 576 -9.10 38.17 -21.57
C LEU A 576 -7.94 37.65 -20.72
N PRO A 577 -7.44 38.41 -19.74
CA PRO A 577 -6.46 37.88 -18.80
C PRO A 577 -7.15 36.87 -17.88
N LEU A 578 -6.84 35.59 -18.07
CA LEU A 578 -7.33 34.51 -17.21
C LEU A 578 -6.37 34.33 -16.03
N SER A 579 -6.90 34.45 -14.81
CA SER A 579 -6.16 34.17 -13.57
C SER A 579 -6.95 33.18 -12.72
N ARG A 580 -6.28 32.14 -12.24
CA ARG A 580 -6.89 31.11 -11.38
C ARG A 580 -7.05 31.63 -9.95
N ARG A 581 -8.28 31.64 -9.41
CA ARG A 581 -8.54 31.82 -7.97
C ARG A 581 -8.70 30.44 -7.30
N THR A 582 -7.62 29.95 -6.66
CA THR A 582 -7.59 28.85 -5.66
C THR A 582 -7.99 27.41 -6.08
N SER A 583 -7.74 26.45 -5.16
CA SER A 583 -7.41 25.02 -5.33
C SER A 583 -8.57 24.03 -5.44
N THR A 584 -9.80 24.48 -5.63
CA THR A 584 -10.98 23.61 -5.76
C THR A 584 -11.59 23.80 -7.14
N SER A 585 -11.16 22.99 -8.10
CA SER A 585 -11.84 22.87 -9.39
C SER A 585 -12.02 21.40 -9.74
N THR A 586 -13.27 20.96 -9.87
CA THR A 586 -13.61 19.76 -10.63
C THR A 586 -13.15 19.97 -12.08
N GLN A 587 -12.48 18.95 -12.62
CA GLN A 587 -11.93 18.98 -13.97
C GLN A 587 -13.08 19.07 -14.99
N VAL A 588 -13.23 20.20 -15.67
CA VAL A 588 -14.03 20.26 -16.89
C VAL A 588 -13.19 19.62 -17.98
N ILE A 589 -13.57 18.42 -18.39
CA ILE A 589 -13.02 17.75 -19.57
C ILE A 589 -13.57 18.50 -20.78
N GLU A 590 -12.82 19.48 -21.30
CA GLU A 590 -13.10 19.97 -22.66
C GLU A 590 -12.65 18.91 -23.65
N ASN A 591 -13.62 18.17 -24.19
CA ASN A 591 -13.46 17.44 -25.42
C ASN A 591 -13.27 18.45 -26.55
N THR A 592 -12.01 18.60 -27.00
CA THR A 592 -11.59 19.40 -28.18
C THR A 592 -11.83 20.91 -28.05
N PRO A 593 -10.85 21.77 -28.35
CA PRO A 593 -11.15 23.17 -28.63
C PRO A 593 -12.03 23.21 -29.89
N SER A 594 -13.35 23.31 -29.71
CA SER A 594 -14.24 23.58 -30.83
C SER A 594 -14.06 25.04 -31.24
N SER A 595 -13.94 25.29 -32.55
CA SER A 595 -13.95 26.65 -33.11
C SER A 595 -15.08 27.47 -32.47
N PRO A 596 -14.85 28.76 -32.14
CA PRO A 596 -15.89 29.60 -31.57
C PRO A 596 -17.13 29.57 -32.47
N LYS A 597 -18.24 29.03 -31.95
CA LYS A 597 -19.51 29.01 -32.68
C LYS A 597 -20.00 30.44 -32.80
N VAL A 598 -19.96 31.00 -34.00
CA VAL A 598 -20.57 32.29 -34.30
C VAL A 598 -22.09 32.11 -34.25
N HIS A 599 -22.71 32.52 -33.15
CA HIS A 599 -24.15 32.71 -33.13
C HIS A 599 -24.47 33.98 -33.93
N ALA A 600 -25.18 33.81 -35.05
CA ALA A 600 -25.71 34.94 -35.81
C ALA A 600 -26.60 35.77 -34.88
N LEU A 601 -26.24 37.04 -34.70
CA LEU A 601 -27.11 38.04 -34.08
C LEU A 601 -28.42 38.07 -34.86
N MET A 602 -29.50 37.54 -34.27
CA MET A 602 -30.85 37.80 -34.76
C MET A 602 -31.11 39.30 -34.57
N THR A 603 -31.26 40.00 -35.69
CA THR A 603 -31.78 41.36 -35.72
C THR A 603 -33.25 41.34 -35.31
N ASN A 604 -33.62 42.17 -34.33
CA ASN A 604 -34.93 42.80 -34.33
C ASN A 604 -34.88 44.06 -35.21
#